data_AF-A0A2D4JYM2-F1
#
_entry.id   AF-A0A2D4JYM2-F1
#
_cell.length_a   1.000
_cell.length_b   1.000
_cell.length_c   1.000
_cell.angle_alpha   90.00
_cell.angle_beta   90.00
_cell.angle_gamma   90.00
#
_symmetry.space_group_name_H-M   'P 1'
#
loop_
_entity.id
_entity.type
_entity.pdbx_description
1 polymer ?
#
loop_
_entity_poly.entity_id
_entity_poly.type
_entity_poly.pdbx_seq_one_letter_code
_entity_poly.pdbx_strand_id
1 'polypeptide(L)'
;GPLADYVVVNVSSPNTPGLRALQSRADLHLLLTKVLAERDSLPGKHRPAVLVKIAPDLTSQEKLDIARIVSELGIDGLVVTNTTVSRPETLRGASCNEVGGLSGAPLRQLSTQMVS
;
A
#
# COMPACT_ATOMS: atom_id res chain seq x y z
N GLY A 1 -11.47 -13.42 2.16
CA GLY A 1 -12.68 -14.24 2.38
C GLY A 1 -12.57 -15.54 1.60
N PRO A 2 -13.55 -16.46 1.73
CA PRO A 2 -13.46 -17.82 1.17
C PRO A 2 -13.39 -17.88 -0.36
N LEU A 3 -13.73 -16.77 -1.04
CA LEU A 3 -13.77 -16.68 -2.51
C LEU A 3 -12.48 -16.12 -3.13
N ALA A 4 -11.52 -15.67 -2.33
CA ALA A 4 -10.33 -14.98 -2.83
C ALA A 4 -9.10 -15.86 -2.66
N ASP A 5 -8.20 -15.86 -3.66
CA ASP A 5 -6.86 -16.45 -3.51
C ASP A 5 -5.96 -15.55 -2.63
N TYR A 6 -6.19 -14.23 -2.72
CA TYR A 6 -5.52 -13.24 -1.88
C TYR A 6 -6.42 -12.02 -1.64
N VAL A 7 -6.15 -11.30 -0.55
CA VAL A 7 -6.81 -10.05 -0.18
C VAL A 7 -5.75 -8.96 -0.08
N VAL A 8 -6.06 -7.78 -0.60
CA VAL A 8 -5.17 -6.61 -0.52
C VAL A 8 -5.74 -5.60 0.46
N VAL A 9 -5.00 -5.32 1.53
CA VAL A 9 -5.28 -4.22 2.45
C VAL A 9 -4.77 -2.92 1.81
N ASN A 10 -5.70 -2.09 1.34
CA ASN A 10 -5.35 -0.83 0.68
C ASN A 10 -5.33 0.34 1.67
N VAL A 11 -4.13 0.78 2.04
CA VAL A 11 -3.88 1.92 2.94
C VAL A 11 -3.31 3.14 2.19
N SER A 12 -3.37 3.16 0.86
CA SER A 12 -2.52 4.05 0.04
C SER A 12 -3.24 5.00 -0.92
N SER A 13 -4.58 4.99 -0.94
CA SER A 13 -5.36 5.93 -1.77
C SER A 13 -5.09 7.39 -1.35
N PRO A 14 -4.71 8.29 -2.27
CA PRO A 14 -4.66 9.72 -1.98
C PRO A 14 -6.05 10.37 -1.93
N ASN A 15 -7.08 9.69 -2.44
CA ASN A 15 -8.41 10.27 -2.64
C ASN A 15 -9.35 10.04 -1.44
N THR A 16 -8.86 9.37 -0.39
CA THR A 16 -9.61 9.11 0.83
C THR A 16 -8.89 9.83 1.98
N PRO A 17 -9.46 10.93 2.51
CA PRO A 17 -8.83 11.70 3.59
C PRO A 17 -8.44 10.82 4.78
N GLY A 18 -7.23 11.01 5.30
CA GLY A 18 -6.70 10.28 6.45
C GLY A 18 -6.23 8.84 6.17
N LEU A 19 -6.56 8.23 5.02
CA LEU A 19 -6.26 6.81 4.79
C LEU A 19 -4.74 6.52 4.80
N ARG A 20 -3.93 7.39 4.20
CA ARG A 20 -2.47 7.23 4.15
C ARG A 20 -1.80 7.32 5.52
N ALA A 21 -2.45 7.92 6.52
CA ALA A 21 -1.92 7.95 7.89
C ALA A 21 -1.82 6.54 8.49
N LEU A 22 -2.65 5.59 8.02
CA LEU A 22 -2.59 4.18 8.43
C LEU A 22 -1.29 3.48 8.00
N GLN A 23 -0.45 4.12 7.17
CA GLN A 23 0.88 3.61 6.85
C GLN A 23 1.92 3.92 7.94
N SER A 24 1.54 4.64 9.01
CA SER A 24 2.39 4.85 10.18
C SER A 24 2.72 3.51 10.85
N ARG A 25 3.88 3.42 11.52
CA ARG A 25 4.33 2.17 12.14
C ARG A 25 3.29 1.56 13.08
N ALA A 26 2.73 2.38 13.98
CA ALA A 26 1.78 1.91 15.00
C ALA A 26 0.43 1.49 14.38
N ASP A 27 -0.11 2.32 13.50
CA ASP A 27 -1.43 2.07 12.90
C ASP A 27 -1.39 0.88 11.95
N LEU A 28 -0.34 0.78 11.13
CA LEU A 28 -0.19 -0.32 10.19
C LEU A 28 -0.04 -1.64 10.93
N HIS A 29 0.80 -1.67 11.97
CA HIS A 29 0.97 -2.86 12.79
C HIS A 29 -0.38 -3.30 13.40
N LEU A 30 -1.08 -2.38 14.07
CA LEU A 30 -2.37 -2.68 14.69
C LEU A 30 -3.41 -3.17 13.68
N LEU A 31 -3.49 -2.52 12.51
CA LEU A 31 -4.41 -2.91 11.44
C LEU A 31 -4.12 -4.33 10.95
N LEU A 32 -2.86 -4.61 10.61
CA LEU A 32 -2.46 -5.89 10.02
C LEU A 32 -2.59 -7.04 11.02
N THR A 33 -2.27 -6.82 12.30
CA THR A 33 -2.54 -7.81 13.36
C THR A 33 -4.02 -8.20 13.38
N LYS A 34 -4.94 -7.23 13.29
CA LYS A 34 -6.38 -7.50 13.27
C LYS A 34 -6.81 -8.21 11.99
N VAL A 35 -6.32 -7.79 10.82
CA VAL A 35 -6.63 -8.44 9.55
C VAL A 35 -6.20 -9.90 9.55
N LEU A 36 -4.99 -10.21 10.05
CA LEU A 36 -4.49 -11.58 10.16
C LEU A 36 -5.35 -12.41 11.11
N ALA A 37 -5.71 -11.87 12.28
CA ALA A 37 -6.59 -12.55 13.23
C ALA A 37 -7.95 -12.90 12.60
N GLU A 38 -8.55 -11.97 11.84
CA GLU A 38 -9.79 -12.24 11.11
C GLU A 38 -9.61 -13.22 9.96
N ARG A 39 -8.48 -13.19 9.25
CA ARG A 39 -8.16 -14.17 8.19
C ARG A 39 -8.04 -15.57 8.79
N ASP A 40 -7.39 -15.69 9.93
CA ASP A 40 -7.13 -16.96 10.61
C ASP A 40 -8.37 -17.55 11.28
N SER A 41 -9.36 -16.70 11.62
CA SER A 41 -10.66 -17.12 12.17
C SER A 41 -11.64 -17.65 11.12
N LEU A 42 -11.36 -17.47 9.82
CA LEU A 42 -12.23 -17.95 8.75
C LEU A 42 -12.41 -19.47 8.79
N PRO A 43 -13.64 -19.98 8.62
CA PRO A 43 -13.90 -21.41 8.59
C PRO A 43 -13.35 -22.05 7.31
N GLY A 44 -12.94 -23.32 7.41
CA GLY A 44 -12.43 -24.11 6.31
C GLY A 44 -10.89 -24.13 6.24
N LYS A 45 -10.36 -24.85 5.24
CA LYS A 45 -8.91 -25.02 5.06
C LYS A 45 -8.27 -23.90 4.24
N HIS A 46 -9.06 -23.21 3.42
CA HIS A 46 -8.55 -22.15 2.55
C HIS A 46 -8.36 -20.85 3.30
N ARG A 47 -7.14 -20.31 3.28
CA ARG A 47 -6.77 -19.05 3.89
C ARG A 47 -6.15 -18.17 2.80
N PRO A 48 -6.82 -17.08 2.38
CA PRO A 48 -6.24 -16.20 1.37
C PRO A 48 -4.94 -15.58 1.88
N ALA A 49 -4.00 -15.38 0.96
CA ALA A 49 -2.82 -14.56 1.22
C ALA A 49 -3.23 -13.11 1.52
N VAL A 50 -2.58 -12.46 2.47
CA VAL A 50 -2.80 -11.06 2.83
C VAL A 50 -1.66 -10.23 2.28
N LEU A 51 -1.98 -9.31 1.36
CA LEU A 51 -1.05 -8.35 0.80
C LEU A 51 -1.38 -6.95 1.29
N VAL A 52 -0.40 -6.05 1.28
CA VAL A 52 -0.61 -4.63 1.62
C VAL A 52 -0.22 -3.76 0.43
N LYS A 53 -1.11 -2.85 0.03
CA LYS A 53 -0.82 -1.88 -1.05
C LYS A 53 -0.37 -0.55 -0.46
N ILE A 54 0.86 -0.15 -0.78
CA ILE A 54 1.51 1.05 -0.22
C ILE A 54 1.59 2.20 -1.22
N ALA A 55 1.60 3.43 -0.71
CA ALA A 55 1.81 4.63 -1.52
C ALA A 55 3.29 4.77 -1.91
N PRO A 56 3.60 5.34 -3.09
CA PRO A 56 4.97 5.62 -3.51
C PRO A 56 5.61 6.78 -2.70
N ASP A 57 4.78 7.64 -2.13
CA ASP A 57 5.15 8.90 -1.48
C ASP A 57 5.53 8.68 0.00
N LEU A 58 6.61 7.93 0.23
CA LEU A 58 7.10 7.56 1.56
C LEU A 58 8.55 7.97 1.76
N THR A 59 8.87 8.41 2.98
CA THR A 59 10.24 8.59 3.45
C THR A 59 10.97 7.26 3.57
N SER A 60 12.31 7.27 3.56
CA SER A 60 13.12 6.07 3.75
C SER A 60 12.83 5.37 5.09
N GLN A 61 12.55 6.15 6.14
CA GLN A 61 12.23 5.61 7.46
C GLN A 61 10.87 4.89 7.46
N GLU A 62 9.84 5.48 6.84
CA GLU A 62 8.53 4.83 6.70
C GLU A 62 8.64 3.53 5.90
N LYS A 63 9.43 3.50 4.81
CA LYS A 63 9.68 2.26 4.05
C LYS A 63 10.31 1.17 4.93
N LEU A 64 11.31 1.52 5.74
CA LEU A 64 11.95 0.59 6.67
C LEU A 64 10.99 0.07 7.74
N ASP A 65 10.14 0.94 8.29
CA ASP A 65 9.15 0.53 9.28
C ASP A 65 8.08 -0.40 8.69
N ILE A 66 7.60 -0.11 7.49
CA ILE A 66 6.68 -1.01 6.76
C ILE A 66 7.34 -2.36 6.52
N ALA A 67 8.59 -2.39 6.02
CA ALA A 67 9.30 -3.63 5.77
C ALA A 67 9.49 -4.47 7.04
N ARG A 68 9.80 -3.82 8.18
CA ARG A 68 9.89 -4.48 9.49
C ARG A 68 8.55 -5.09 9.90
N ILE A 69 7.46 -4.34 9.83
CA ILE A 69 6.12 -4.82 10.22
C ILE A 69 5.70 -6.01 9.35
N VAL A 70 5.87 -5.90 8.04
CA VAL A 70 5.51 -6.97 7.08
C VAL A 70 6.29 -8.24 7.40
N SER A 71 7.58 -8.12 7.70
CA SER A 71 8.43 -9.26 8.07
C SER A 71 8.05 -9.84 9.44
N GLU A 72 7.81 -8.97 10.43
CA GLU A 72 7.46 -9.34 11.80
C GLU A 72 6.12 -10.07 11.88
N LEU A 73 5.11 -9.60 11.17
CA LEU A 73 3.76 -10.17 11.16
C LEU A 73 3.58 -11.32 10.16
N GLY A 74 4.58 -11.60 9.32
CA GLY A 74 4.49 -12.65 8.29
C GLY A 74 3.45 -12.34 7.22
N ILE A 75 3.39 -11.08 6.76
CA ILE A 75 2.51 -10.66 5.67
C ILE A 75 2.96 -11.28 4.35
N ASP A 76 2.01 -11.84 3.61
CA ASP A 76 2.30 -12.67 2.43
C ASP A 76 2.86 -11.87 1.24
N GLY A 77 2.65 -10.55 1.19
CA GLY A 77 3.31 -9.72 0.19
C GLY A 77 2.97 -8.23 0.22
N LEU A 78 3.63 -7.49 -0.68
CA LEU A 78 3.41 -6.06 -0.89
C LEU A 78 2.99 -5.79 -2.33
N VAL A 79 2.02 -4.89 -2.50
CA VAL A 79 1.65 -4.32 -3.80
C VAL A 79 2.29 -2.93 -3.90
N VAL A 80 3.30 -2.82 -4.74
CA VAL A 80 4.16 -1.65 -4.92
C VAL A 80 4.00 -1.15 -6.36
N THR A 81 3.32 -0.03 -6.65
CA THR A 81 2.77 1.00 -5.75
C THR A 81 1.32 1.32 -6.07
N ASN A 82 0.70 2.13 -5.22
CA ASN A 82 -0.46 2.93 -5.61
C ASN A 82 -0.04 4.20 -6.38
N THR A 83 -0.98 5.10 -6.66
CA THR A 83 -0.74 6.38 -7.36
C THR A 83 0.09 7.36 -6.51
N THR A 84 0.83 8.27 -7.16
CA THR A 84 1.61 9.33 -6.48
C THR A 84 0.84 10.65 -6.41
N VAL A 85 1.07 11.45 -5.36
CA VAL A 85 0.62 12.86 -5.33
C VAL A 85 1.63 13.82 -5.97
N SER A 86 2.86 13.37 -6.22
CA SER A 86 3.87 14.17 -6.89
C SER A 86 3.41 14.58 -8.29
N ARG A 87 3.79 15.81 -8.68
CA ARG A 87 3.58 16.36 -10.01
C ARG A 87 4.95 16.74 -10.57
N PRO A 88 5.61 15.87 -11.35
CA PRO A 88 6.94 16.16 -11.87
C PRO A 88 6.87 17.33 -12.85
N GLU A 89 7.92 18.16 -12.90
CA GLU A 89 7.99 19.32 -13.79
C GLU A 89 7.92 18.96 -15.27
N THR A 90 8.16 17.69 -15.63
CA THR A 90 8.03 17.15 -16.98
C THR A 90 6.59 16.83 -17.37
N LEU A 91 5.64 16.86 -16.44
CA LEU A 91 4.22 16.62 -16.72
C LEU A 91 3.67 17.73 -17.63
N ARG A 92 2.85 17.33 -18.61
CA ARG A 92 2.24 18.22 -19.62
C ARG A 92 0.76 17.89 -19.78
N GLY A 93 -0.02 18.86 -20.24
CA GLY A 93 -1.46 18.72 -20.50
C GLY A 93 -2.31 19.62 -19.59
N ALA A 94 -3.58 19.80 -19.96
CA ALA A 94 -4.49 20.73 -19.27
C ALA A 94 -4.75 20.34 -17.81
N SER A 95 -4.76 19.03 -17.50
CA SER A 95 -5.06 18.49 -16.18
C SER A 95 -3.83 18.29 -15.29
N CYS A 96 -2.66 18.83 -15.64
CA CYS A 96 -1.41 18.58 -14.90
C CYS A 96 -1.46 19.05 -13.42
N ASN A 97 -2.30 20.03 -13.12
CA ASN A 97 -2.46 20.61 -11.79
C ASN A 97 -3.69 20.05 -11.02
N GLU A 98 -4.40 19.07 -11.57
CA GLU A 98 -5.51 18.46 -10.87
C GLU A 98 -5.04 17.74 -9.60
N VAL A 99 -5.86 17.84 -8.55
CA VAL A 99 -5.63 17.13 -7.28
C VAL A 99 -5.94 15.64 -7.42
N GLY A 100 -5.33 14.82 -6.57
CA GLY A 100 -5.54 13.37 -6.54
C GLY A 100 -4.33 12.57 -7.01
N GLY A 101 -4.56 11.31 -7.40
CA GLY A 101 -3.50 10.36 -7.76
C GLY A 101 -3.04 10.46 -9.23
N LEU A 102 -1.73 10.63 -9.45
CA LEU A 102 -1.09 10.47 -10.75
C LEU A 102 -0.61 9.02 -10.96
N SER A 103 -0.87 8.49 -12.15
CA SER A 103 -0.58 7.10 -12.54
C SER A 103 0.17 7.05 -13.88
N GLY A 104 0.50 5.84 -14.34
CA GLY A 104 1.01 5.62 -15.69
C GLY A 104 2.51 5.92 -15.84
N ALA A 105 2.92 6.31 -17.05
CA ALA A 105 4.33 6.52 -17.39
C ALA A 105 5.10 7.44 -16.43
N PRO A 106 4.54 8.57 -15.93
CA PRO A 106 5.24 9.42 -14.97
C PRO A 106 5.58 8.74 -13.64
N LEU A 107 4.82 7.70 -13.24
CA LEU A 107 5.04 6.97 -11.99
C LEU A 107 6.14 5.89 -12.11
N ARG A 108 6.53 5.50 -13.34
CA ARG A 108 7.37 4.33 -13.59
C ARG A 108 8.68 4.33 -12.80
N GLN A 109 9.43 5.44 -12.84
CA GLN A 109 10.71 5.53 -12.16
C GLN A 109 10.57 5.41 -10.65
N LEU A 110 9.63 6.15 -10.06
CA LEU A 110 9.36 6.15 -8.63
C LEU A 110 8.89 4.77 -8.13
N SER A 111 8.00 4.11 -8.90
CA SER A 111 7.54 2.76 -8.59
C SER A 111 8.67 1.74 -8.69
N THR A 112 9.55 1.84 -9.70
CA THR A 112 10.70 0.92 -9.87
C THR A 112 11.67 1.05 -8.69
N GLN A 113 12.01 2.28 -8.29
CA GLN A 113 12.88 2.56 -7.15
C GLN A 113 12.33 2.07 -5.81
N MET A 114 11.02 1.84 -5.70
CA MET A 114 10.43 1.29 -4.48
C MET A 114 10.53 -0.25 -4.42
N VAL A 115 10.71 -0.92 -5.56
CA VAL A 115 10.85 -2.37 -5.65
C VAL A 115 12.33 -2.81 -5.61
N SER A 116 13.22 -2.02 -6.20
CA SER A 116 14.67 -2.29 -6.29
C SER A 116 15.44 -1.93 -5.04
#